data_AF-A0A1E5QZR8-F1
#
_entry.id   AF-A0A1E5QZR8-F1
#
_cell.length_a   1.000
_cell.length_b   1.000
_cell.length_c   1.000
_cell.angle_alpha   90.00
_cell.angle_beta   90.00
_cell.angle_gamma   90.00
#
_symmetry.space_group_name_H-M   'P 1'
#
loop_
_entity.id
_entity.type
_entity.pdbx_description
1 polymer ?
#
loop_
_entity_poly.entity_id
_entity_poly.type
_entity_poly.pdbx_seq_one_letter_code
_entity_poly.pdbx_strand_id
1 'polypeptide(L)'
;MGEKKIEKLYNLEKKANKNLFITGLLTFFFSPIGYLYTNRYWGAAITFFIFFAMVDEPDFEEVWGVIAVGGTIENIIAVRHARDKLAIASRNENGTLPFQPIASPVQNQQPAFPPKANQPQNLEILILKAIKEQGEMTVSDVVIATELSPAIVKETLLQLETEQLICGYNRHSDGAVVYKNI
;
A
#
# COMPACT_ATOMS: atom_id res chain seq x y z
N MET A 1 -27.86 15.64 -1.86
CA MET A 1 -26.56 15.23 -1.28
C MET A 1 -25.93 14.03 -1.99
N GLY A 2 -26.69 13.21 -2.73
CA GLY A 2 -26.18 12.03 -3.45
C GLY A 2 -25.32 12.31 -4.69
N GLU A 3 -25.67 13.29 -5.52
CA GLU A 3 -24.96 13.54 -6.80
C GLU A 3 -23.48 13.91 -6.62
N LYS A 4 -23.17 14.81 -5.69
CA LYS A 4 -21.78 15.19 -5.37
C LYS A 4 -20.95 14.02 -4.81
N LYS A 5 -21.60 13.02 -4.19
CA LYS A 5 -20.92 11.82 -3.68
C LYS A 5 -20.58 10.88 -4.83
N ILE A 6 -21.52 10.68 -5.76
CA ILE A 6 -21.35 9.84 -6.96
C ILE A 6 -20.25 10.40 -7.86
N GLU A 7 -20.25 11.71 -8.12
CA GLU A 7 -19.22 12.36 -8.94
C GLU A 7 -17.81 12.23 -8.33
N LYS A 8 -17.69 12.36 -7.00
CA LYS A 8 -16.42 12.15 -6.30
C LYS A 8 -15.94 10.70 -6.40
N LEU A 9 -16.83 9.73 -6.26
CA LEU A 9 -16.49 8.31 -6.40
C LEU A 9 -16.07 7.98 -7.83
N TYR A 10 -16.78 8.51 -8.84
CA TYR A 10 -16.43 8.35 -10.24
C TYR A 10 -15.04 8.89 -10.57
N ASN A 11 -14.72 10.11 -10.10
CA ASN A 11 -13.40 10.70 -10.29
C ASN A 11 -12.29 9.94 -9.56
N LEU A 12 -12.58 9.42 -8.36
CA LEU A 12 -11.67 8.59 -7.59
C LEU A 12 -11.37 7.28 -8.31
N GLU A 13 -12.39 6.62 -8.84
CA GLU A 13 -12.28 5.38 -9.61
C GLU A 13 -11.48 5.58 -10.90
N LYS A 14 -11.81 6.61 -11.68
CA LYS A 14 -11.10 6.95 -12.92
C LYS A 14 -9.59 7.15 -12.66
N LYS A 15 -9.23 7.69 -11.50
CA LYS A 15 -7.83 7.87 -11.08
C LYS A 15 -7.22 6.56 -10.58
N ALA A 16 -7.97 5.77 -9.80
CA ALA A 16 -7.53 4.49 -9.27
C ALA A 16 -7.24 3.46 -10.38
N ASN A 17 -8.01 3.47 -11.47
CA ASN A 17 -7.86 2.55 -12.60
C ASN A 17 -6.67 2.88 -13.53
N LYS A 18 -5.86 3.90 -13.22
CA LYS A 18 -4.67 4.24 -14.00
C LYS A 18 -3.54 3.25 -13.75
N ASN A 19 -2.78 2.92 -14.78
CA ASN A 19 -1.62 2.02 -14.65
C ASN A 19 -0.46 2.78 -13.98
N LEU A 20 0.10 2.23 -12.89
CA LEU A 20 1.19 2.87 -12.14
C LEU A 20 2.48 3.00 -12.97
N PHE A 21 2.82 1.97 -13.76
CA PHE A 21 4.00 2.00 -14.61
C PHE A 21 3.87 3.06 -15.69
N ILE A 22 2.73 3.11 -16.38
CA ILE A 22 2.46 4.14 -17.41
C ILE A 22 2.44 5.53 -16.77
N THR A 23 1.83 5.67 -15.59
CA THR A 23 1.84 6.94 -14.84
C THR A 23 3.26 7.40 -14.57
N GLY A 24 4.10 6.51 -14.03
CA GLY A 24 5.48 6.82 -13.71
C GLY A 24 6.31 7.15 -14.95
N LEU A 25 6.20 6.33 -15.99
CA LEU A 25 6.91 6.51 -17.25
C LEU A 25 6.55 7.85 -17.91
N LEU A 26 5.26 8.16 -18.02
CA LEU A 26 4.80 9.42 -18.60
C LEU A 26 5.26 10.62 -17.76
N THR A 27 5.15 10.55 -16.43
CA THR A 27 5.57 11.67 -15.57
C THR A 27 7.09 11.88 -15.58
N PHE A 28 7.88 10.81 -15.66
CA PHE A 28 9.34 10.91 -15.67
C PHE A 28 9.85 11.58 -16.94
N PHE A 29 9.38 11.13 -18.11
CA PHE A 29 9.82 11.70 -19.38
C PHE A 29 9.18 13.05 -19.69
N PHE A 30 7.93 13.25 -19.28
CA PHE A 30 7.22 14.50 -19.50
C PHE A 30 6.15 14.72 -18.44
N SER A 31 6.57 15.33 -17.33
CA SER A 31 5.73 15.56 -16.14
C SER A 31 4.32 16.08 -16.44
N PRO A 32 4.11 17.07 -17.34
CA PRO A 32 2.77 17.55 -17.67
C PRO A 32 1.84 16.47 -18.23
N ILE A 33 2.34 15.61 -19.13
CA ILE A 33 1.55 14.53 -19.74
C ILE A 33 1.19 13.49 -18.68
N GLY A 34 2.12 13.15 -17.80
CA GLY A 34 1.84 12.20 -16.71
C GLY A 34 0.75 12.70 -15.75
N TYR A 35 0.73 14.00 -15.42
CA TYR A 35 -0.34 14.59 -14.62
C TYR A 35 -1.68 14.66 -15.37
N LEU A 36 -1.68 14.93 -16.67
CA LEU A 36 -2.90 14.85 -17.49
C LEU A 36 -3.47 13.43 -17.51
N TYR A 37 -2.60 12.41 -17.63
CA TYR A 37 -3.00 11.00 -17.63
C TYR A 37 -3.75 10.61 -16.33
N THR A 38 -3.36 11.15 -15.18
CA THR A 38 -4.01 10.91 -13.88
C THR A 38 -5.15 11.90 -13.55
N ASN A 39 -5.59 12.71 -14.52
CA ASN A 39 -6.60 13.77 -14.39
C ASN A 39 -6.26 14.83 -13.33
N ARG A 40 -4.97 15.18 -13.18
CA ARG A 40 -4.47 16.16 -12.23
C ARG A 40 -4.05 17.45 -12.92
N TYR A 41 -5.04 18.18 -13.41
CA TYR A 41 -4.86 19.38 -14.23
C TYR A 41 -4.03 20.47 -13.56
N TRP A 42 -4.15 20.65 -12.24
CA TRP A 42 -3.33 21.61 -11.50
C TRP A 42 -1.85 21.24 -11.48
N GLY A 43 -1.52 19.97 -11.26
CA GLY A 43 -0.12 19.50 -11.34
C GLY A 43 0.44 19.61 -12.76
N ALA A 44 -0.40 19.31 -13.78
CA ALA A 44 -0.05 19.48 -15.18
C ALA A 44 0.25 20.95 -15.52
N ALA A 45 -0.60 21.88 -15.09
CA ALA A 45 -0.40 23.30 -15.32
C ALA A 45 0.90 23.81 -14.69
N ILE A 46 1.14 23.48 -13.41
CA ILE A 46 2.36 23.90 -12.70
C ILE A 46 3.61 23.40 -13.42
N THR A 47 3.67 22.11 -13.71
CA THR A 47 4.85 21.51 -14.38
C THR A 47 5.03 22.02 -15.81
N PHE A 48 3.94 22.35 -16.49
CA PHE A 48 3.97 22.98 -17.81
C PHE A 48 4.53 24.41 -17.76
N PHE A 49 4.08 25.23 -16.81
CA PHE A 49 4.62 26.59 -16.64
C PHE A 49 6.09 26.58 -16.25
N ILE A 50 6.51 25.69 -15.34
CA ILE A 50 7.92 25.57 -14.96
C ILE A 50 8.77 25.14 -16.16
N PHE A 51 8.30 24.17 -16.96
CA PHE A 51 9.01 23.74 -18.16
C PHE A 51 9.28 24.91 -19.11
N PHE A 52 8.26 25.67 -19.50
CA PHE A 52 8.42 26.80 -20.42
C PHE A 52 9.18 27.99 -19.82
N ALA A 53 9.10 28.18 -18.51
CA ALA A 53 9.85 29.24 -17.83
C ALA A 53 11.35 28.95 -17.76
N MET A 54 11.75 27.67 -17.82
CA MET A 54 13.14 27.25 -17.62
C MET A 54 13.81 26.66 -18.86
N VAL A 55 13.08 26.40 -19.95
CA VAL A 55 13.63 25.66 -21.11
C VAL A 55 14.87 26.33 -21.74
N ASP A 56 15.01 27.64 -21.61
CA ASP A 56 16.15 28.41 -22.13
C ASP A 56 17.26 28.65 -21.07
N GLU A 57 17.08 28.16 -19.85
CA GLU A 57 18.04 28.33 -18.75
C GLU A 57 19.15 27.25 -18.82
N PRO A 58 20.41 27.59 -18.49
CA PRO A 58 21.52 26.65 -18.54
C PRO A 58 21.39 25.47 -17.56
N ASP A 59 20.70 25.67 -16.44
CA ASP A 59 20.52 24.67 -15.38
C ASP A 59 19.22 23.85 -15.54
N PHE A 60 18.54 23.98 -16.70
CA PHE A 60 17.26 23.34 -16.97
C PHE A 60 17.27 21.84 -16.69
N GLU A 61 18.28 21.11 -17.16
CA GLU A 61 18.33 19.65 -17.06
C GLU A 61 18.38 19.15 -15.60
N GLU A 62 19.14 19.83 -14.73
CA GLU A 62 19.26 19.46 -13.33
C GLU A 62 17.95 19.71 -12.58
N VAL A 63 17.39 20.91 -12.74
CA VAL A 63 16.11 21.29 -12.10
C VAL A 63 14.97 20.42 -12.63
N TRP A 64 14.94 20.18 -13.93
CA TRP A 64 13.95 19.30 -14.56
C TRP A 64 14.08 17.85 -14.08
N GLY A 65 15.30 17.34 -13.91
CA GLY A 65 15.55 16.02 -13.36
C GLY A 65 14.97 15.85 -11.95
N VAL A 66 15.17 16.83 -11.07
CA VAL A 66 14.58 16.83 -9.72
C VAL A 66 13.05 16.86 -9.77
N ILE A 67 12.48 17.73 -10.63
CA ILE A 67 11.03 17.83 -10.81
C ILE A 67 10.45 16.54 -11.38
N ALA A 68 11.12 15.91 -12.35
CA ALA A 68 10.68 14.68 -12.99
C ALA A 68 10.64 13.51 -11.99
N VAL A 69 11.68 13.37 -11.16
CA VAL A 69 11.73 12.33 -10.11
C VAL A 69 10.67 12.60 -9.04
N GLY A 70 10.62 13.83 -8.50
CA GLY A 70 9.65 14.20 -7.48
C GLY A 70 8.21 14.06 -7.95
N GLY A 71 7.91 14.57 -9.15
CA GLY A 71 6.61 14.46 -9.78
C GLY A 71 6.21 13.01 -10.05
N THR A 72 7.15 12.15 -10.45
CA THR A 72 6.90 10.72 -10.68
C THR A 72 6.45 10.03 -9.41
N ILE A 73 7.21 10.20 -8.31
CA ILE A 73 6.88 9.62 -7.00
C ILE A 73 5.51 10.13 -6.55
N GLU A 74 5.30 11.43 -6.60
CA GLU A 74 4.08 12.10 -6.15
C GLU A 74 2.86 11.63 -6.95
N ASN A 75 2.97 11.51 -8.28
CA ASN A 75 1.87 11.11 -9.14
C ASN A 75 1.54 9.60 -8.99
N ILE A 76 2.54 8.75 -8.77
CA ILE A 76 2.37 7.33 -8.43
C ILE A 76 1.64 7.17 -7.09
N ILE A 77 2.10 7.89 -6.04
CA ILE A 77 1.47 7.87 -4.71
C ILE A 77 0.02 8.29 -4.83
N ALA A 78 -0.27 9.31 -5.63
CA ALA A 78 -1.62 9.81 -5.80
C ALA A 78 -2.58 8.81 -6.47
N VAL A 79 -2.09 7.95 -7.37
CA VAL A 79 -2.86 6.84 -7.94
C VAL A 79 -3.03 5.72 -6.91
N ARG A 80 -1.99 5.36 -6.14
CA ARG A 80 -2.09 4.37 -5.07
C ARG A 80 -3.10 4.78 -4.00
N HIS A 81 -2.99 5.99 -3.49
CA HIS A 81 -3.92 6.51 -2.49
C HIS A 81 -5.36 6.59 -3.00
N ALA A 82 -5.57 6.84 -4.30
CA ALA A 82 -6.91 6.76 -4.89
C ALA A 82 -7.48 5.33 -4.88
N ARG A 83 -6.65 4.32 -5.13
CA ARG A 83 -7.02 2.90 -5.05
C ARG A 83 -7.33 2.48 -3.62
N ASP A 84 -6.51 2.88 -2.65
CA ASP A 84 -6.72 2.54 -1.24
C ASP A 84 -8.04 3.14 -0.74
N LYS A 85 -8.31 4.40 -1.07
CA LYS A 85 -9.59 5.06 -0.76
C LYS A 85 -10.78 4.38 -1.42
N LEU A 86 -10.64 3.93 -2.67
CA LEU A 86 -11.67 3.19 -3.37
C LEU A 86 -11.92 1.84 -2.68
N ALA A 87 -10.86 1.10 -2.34
CA ALA A 87 -10.96 -0.18 -1.63
C ALA A 87 -11.64 -0.04 -0.26
N ILE A 88 -11.32 1.02 0.50
CA ILE A 88 -11.99 1.31 1.78
C ILE A 88 -13.46 1.66 1.56
N ALA A 89 -13.78 2.48 0.55
CA ALA A 89 -15.16 2.83 0.21
C ALA A 89 -15.98 1.58 -0.20
N SER A 90 -15.40 0.69 -1.00
CA SER A 90 -16.01 -0.58 -1.42
C SER A 90 -16.17 -1.58 -0.28
N ARG A 91 -15.32 -1.54 0.75
CA ARG A 91 -15.42 -2.41 1.92
C ARG A 91 -16.48 -1.95 2.91
N ASN A 92 -16.67 -0.63 3.04
CA ASN A 92 -17.65 -0.05 3.95
C ASN A 92 -19.08 -0.09 3.40
N GLU A 93 -19.26 -0.16 2.08
CA GLU A 93 -20.56 -0.35 1.44
C GLU A 93 -20.71 -1.82 1.01
N ASN A 94 -21.40 -2.65 1.82
CA ASN A 94 -21.68 -4.07 1.59
C ASN A 94 -22.37 -4.37 0.23
N GLY A 95 -21.61 -4.32 -0.88
CA GLY A 95 -21.99 -4.91 -2.16
C GLY A 95 -22.70 -4.02 -3.18
N THR A 96 -22.70 -2.69 -3.04
CA THR A 96 -23.42 -1.79 -3.98
C THR A 96 -22.56 -0.76 -4.71
N LEU A 97 -21.23 -0.95 -4.77
CA LEU A 97 -20.43 -0.18 -5.72
C LEU A 97 -20.33 -0.94 -7.06
N PRO A 98 -20.81 -0.34 -8.18
CA PRO A 98 -20.88 -1.01 -9.48
C PRO A 98 -19.53 -1.35 -10.13
N PHE A 99 -18.41 -1.02 -9.49
CA PHE A 99 -17.09 -1.05 -10.13
C PHE A 99 -16.01 -1.61 -9.20
N GLN A 100 -15.43 -2.74 -9.60
CA GLN A 100 -14.27 -3.35 -8.96
C GLN A 100 -12.98 -2.70 -9.49
N PRO A 101 -11.99 -2.38 -8.64
CA PRO A 101 -10.72 -1.83 -9.10
C PRO A 101 -9.98 -2.83 -10.01
N ILE A 102 -9.40 -2.34 -11.10
CA ILE A 102 -8.54 -3.15 -11.97
C ILE A 102 -7.29 -3.56 -11.18
N ALA A 103 -7.11 -4.86 -10.98
CA ALA A 103 -5.91 -5.43 -10.36
C ALA A 103 -4.65 -4.97 -11.12
N SER A 104 -3.63 -4.55 -10.39
CA SER A 104 -2.42 -3.97 -10.98
C SER A 104 -1.55 -5.04 -11.63
N PRO A 105 -0.99 -4.83 -12.84
CA PRO A 105 -0.08 -5.80 -13.46
C PRO A 105 1.34 -5.79 -12.87
N VAL A 106 1.62 -5.02 -11.81
CA VAL A 106 2.90 -5.08 -11.09
C VAL A 106 2.62 -5.02 -9.58
N GLN A 107 1.82 -5.98 -9.12
CA GLN A 107 2.06 -6.55 -7.81
C GLN A 107 3.25 -7.49 -8.03
N ASN A 108 4.39 -7.24 -7.38
CA ASN A 108 5.21 -8.38 -6.97
C ASN A 108 4.20 -9.41 -6.45
N GLN A 109 4.25 -10.63 -6.96
CA GLN A 109 3.44 -11.73 -6.46
C GLN A 109 3.82 -11.95 -4.99
N GLN A 110 3.27 -11.12 -4.09
CA GLN A 110 2.76 -11.63 -2.85
C GLN A 110 1.69 -12.64 -3.29
N PRO A 111 1.83 -13.92 -2.91
CA PRO A 111 0.83 -14.92 -3.23
C PRO A 111 -0.53 -14.34 -2.82
N ALA A 112 -1.44 -14.29 -3.80
CA ALA A 112 -2.81 -13.90 -3.58
C ALA A 112 -3.40 -14.90 -2.59
N PHE A 113 -3.46 -14.52 -1.32
CA PHE A 113 -4.24 -15.25 -0.35
C PHE A 113 -5.72 -14.97 -0.61
N PRO A 114 -6.58 -15.98 -0.45
CA PRO A 114 -8.00 -15.85 -0.71
C PRO A 114 -8.63 -14.72 0.13
N PRO A 115 -9.72 -14.10 -0.34
CA PRO A 115 -10.42 -13.05 0.37
C PRO A 115 -10.75 -13.49 1.81
N LYS A 116 -10.61 -12.56 2.77
CA LYS A 116 -11.02 -12.70 4.18
C LYS A 116 -12.52 -13.01 4.27
N ALA A 117 -12.89 -14.26 4.02
CA ALA A 117 -14.11 -14.88 4.49
C ALA A 117 -13.68 -15.69 5.73
N ASN A 118 -14.08 -15.22 6.91
CA ASN A 118 -13.91 -15.93 8.19
C ASN A 118 -12.44 -16.17 8.63
N GLN A 119 -11.62 -15.14 8.80
CA GLN A 119 -10.53 -15.25 9.78
C GLN A 119 -11.15 -15.08 11.16
N PRO A 120 -11.23 -16.12 12.00
CA PRO A 120 -11.77 -15.97 13.34
C PRO A 120 -10.83 -15.06 14.13
N GLN A 121 -11.39 -14.07 14.84
CA GLN A 121 -10.71 -13.27 15.87
C GLN A 121 -9.98 -14.12 16.94
N ASN A 122 -10.09 -15.45 16.87
CA ASN A 122 -9.43 -16.41 17.73
C ASN A 122 -7.95 -16.67 17.37
N LEU A 123 -7.47 -16.40 16.15
CA LEU A 123 -6.08 -16.72 15.76
C LEU A 123 -5.05 -15.86 16.50
N GLU A 124 -5.27 -14.54 16.53
CA GLU A 124 -4.44 -13.59 17.28
C GLU A 124 -4.42 -13.94 18.77
N ILE A 125 -5.60 -14.23 19.35
CA ILE A 125 -5.75 -14.62 20.75
C ILE A 125 -5.04 -15.95 21.04
N LEU A 126 -5.11 -16.92 20.13
CA LEU A 126 -4.45 -18.23 20.27
C LEU A 126 -2.93 -18.08 20.33
N ILE A 127 -2.35 -17.26 19.43
CA ILE A 127 -0.91 -16.99 19.40
C ILE A 127 -0.48 -16.21 20.65
N LEU A 128 -1.24 -15.18 21.04
CA LEU A 128 -0.95 -14.42 22.27
C LEU A 128 -1.02 -15.29 23.53
N LYS A 129 -1.97 -16.23 23.58
CA LYS A 129 -2.09 -17.19 24.68
C LYS A 129 -0.89 -18.14 24.72
N ALA A 130 -0.47 -18.68 23.56
CA ALA A 130 0.69 -19.56 23.47
C ALA A 130 1.97 -18.84 23.93
N ILE A 131 2.22 -17.62 23.46
CA ILE A 131 3.38 -16.81 23.87
C ILE A 131 3.34 -16.49 25.36
N LYS A 132 2.15 -16.22 25.92
CA LYS A 132 2.00 -15.97 27.36
C LYS A 132 2.33 -17.19 28.22
N GLU A 133 1.99 -18.39 27.76
CA GLU A 133 2.22 -19.64 28.51
C GLU A 133 3.69 -20.07 28.50
N GLN A 134 4.41 -19.88 27.39
CA GLN A 134 5.82 -20.29 27.26
C GLN A 134 6.83 -19.14 27.42
N GLY A 135 6.37 -17.89 27.48
CA GLY A 135 7.19 -16.69 27.66
C GLY A 135 7.87 -16.22 26.38
N GLU A 136 8.86 -16.97 25.89
CA GLU A 136 9.66 -16.63 24.71
C GLU A 136 9.61 -17.76 23.69
N MET A 137 9.08 -17.48 22.50
CA MET A 137 8.84 -18.51 21.48
C MET A 137 9.41 -18.10 20.13
N THR A 138 10.03 -19.03 19.42
CA THR A 138 10.37 -18.84 18.00
C THR A 138 9.13 -19.01 17.13
N VAL A 139 9.20 -18.60 15.86
CA VAL A 139 8.13 -18.87 14.88
C VAL A 139 7.81 -20.36 14.80
N SER A 140 8.83 -21.22 14.86
CA SER A 140 8.65 -22.68 14.82
C SER A 140 7.90 -23.19 16.04
N ASP A 141 8.20 -22.65 17.23
CA ASP A 141 7.50 -23.04 18.46
C ASP A 141 6.04 -22.61 18.41
N VAL A 142 5.74 -21.42 17.86
CA VAL A 142 4.37 -20.94 17.70
C VAL A 142 3.60 -21.79 16.69
N VAL A 143 4.24 -22.21 15.59
CA VAL A 143 3.65 -23.15 14.63
C VAL A 143 3.29 -24.48 15.29
N ILE A 144 4.20 -25.02 16.12
CA ILE A 144 3.96 -26.29 16.84
C ILE A 144 2.84 -26.11 17.86
N ALA A 145 2.84 -25.02 18.63
CA ALA A 145 1.87 -24.79 19.70
C ALA A 145 0.46 -24.46 19.20
N THR A 146 0.35 -23.85 18.02
CA THR A 146 -0.94 -23.43 17.45
C THR A 146 -1.46 -24.35 16.36
N GLU A 147 -0.65 -25.30 15.89
CA GLU A 147 -0.93 -26.18 14.74
C GLU A 147 -1.29 -25.41 13.45
N LEU A 148 -0.91 -24.13 13.38
CA LEU A 148 -1.17 -23.25 12.25
C LEU A 148 -0.04 -23.34 11.23
N SER A 149 -0.35 -23.05 9.97
CA SER A 149 0.69 -23.01 8.94
C SER A 149 1.74 -21.91 9.24
N PRO A 150 3.03 -22.14 8.91
CA PRO A 150 4.08 -21.14 9.11
C PRO A 150 3.82 -19.79 8.43
N ALA A 151 3.09 -19.79 7.31
CA ALA A 151 2.71 -18.57 6.60
C ALA A 151 1.74 -17.71 7.44
N ILE A 152 0.70 -18.34 8.01
CA ILE A 152 -0.29 -17.68 8.85
C ILE A 152 0.37 -17.16 10.13
N VAL A 153 1.20 -17.97 10.79
CA VAL A 153 1.88 -17.56 12.03
C VAL A 153 2.78 -16.35 11.80
N LYS A 154 3.56 -16.32 10.72
CA LYS A 154 4.41 -15.16 10.38
C LYS A 154 3.60 -13.89 10.14
N GLU A 155 2.50 -14.01 9.42
CA GLU A 155 1.61 -12.87 9.15
C GLU A 155 1.01 -12.34 10.45
N THR A 156 0.49 -13.21 11.31
CA THR A 156 -0.13 -12.80 12.57
C THR A 156 0.89 -12.24 13.56
N LEU A 157 2.10 -12.80 13.67
CA LEU A 157 3.17 -12.25 14.50
C LEU A 157 3.58 -10.84 14.04
N LEU A 158 3.71 -10.63 12.73
CA LEU A 158 4.04 -9.31 12.16
C LEU A 158 2.95 -8.28 12.48
N GLN A 159 1.67 -8.69 12.40
CA GLN A 159 0.55 -7.82 12.76
C GLN A 159 0.56 -7.48 14.25
N LEU A 160 0.74 -8.48 15.12
CA LEU A 160 0.80 -8.27 16.59
C LEU A 160 1.99 -7.40 17.01
N GLU A 161 3.12 -7.50 16.30
CA GLU A 161 4.29 -6.64 16.52
C GLU A 161 4.01 -5.20 16.07
N THR A 162 3.33 -5.02 14.93
CA THR A 162 2.90 -3.69 14.44
C THR A 162 1.93 -3.02 15.40
N GLU A 163 1.05 -3.81 16.03
CA GLU A 163 0.09 -3.36 17.05
C GLU A 163 0.71 -3.21 18.45
N GLN A 164 2.02 -3.43 18.60
CA GLN A 164 2.76 -3.34 19.87
C GLN A 164 2.20 -4.26 20.98
N LEU A 165 1.68 -5.43 20.60
CA LEU A 165 1.21 -6.45 21.53
C LEU A 165 2.30 -7.49 21.86
N ILE A 166 3.29 -7.64 20.97
CA ILE A 166 4.45 -8.50 21.17
C ILE A 166 5.73 -7.78 20.70
N CYS A 167 6.88 -8.25 21.16
CA CYS A 167 8.18 -7.80 20.69
C CYS A 167 8.99 -8.98 20.11
N GLY A 168 9.50 -8.79 18.89
CA GLY A 168 10.46 -9.70 18.27
C GLY A 168 11.90 -9.25 18.57
N TYR A 169 12.76 -10.14 19.04
CA TYR A 169 14.17 -9.83 19.26
C TYR A 169 15.06 -11.07 19.15
N ASN A 170 16.38 -10.84 19.02
CA ASN A 170 17.36 -11.93 18.97
C ASN A 170 17.72 -12.37 20.38
N ARG A 171 17.43 -13.63 20.70
CA ARG A 171 17.74 -14.23 22.00
C ARG A 171 19.26 -14.30 22.22
N HIS A 172 19.73 -13.84 23.38
CA HIS A 172 21.16 -13.73 23.67
C HIS A 172 21.91 -15.07 23.74
N SER A 173 21.22 -16.18 24.02
CA SER A 173 21.88 -17.49 24.17
C SER A 173 22.31 -18.11 22.84
N ASP A 174 21.51 -17.97 21.78
CA ASP A 174 21.68 -18.69 20.52
C ASP A 174 21.46 -17.82 19.26
N GLY A 175 21.09 -16.55 19.43
CA GLY A 175 20.83 -15.63 18.32
C GLY A 175 19.52 -15.90 17.58
N ALA A 176 18.67 -16.79 18.07
CA ALA A 176 17.38 -17.08 17.44
C ALA A 176 16.41 -15.89 17.59
N VAL A 177 15.61 -15.64 16.55
CA VAL A 177 14.53 -14.65 16.61
C VAL A 177 13.38 -15.23 17.43
N VAL A 178 13.11 -14.62 18.57
CA VAL A 178 12.03 -14.99 19.49
C VAL A 178 11.04 -13.86 19.64
N TYR A 179 9.80 -14.22 19.97
CA TYR A 179 8.70 -13.31 20.23
C TYR A 179 8.25 -13.45 21.67
N LYS A 180 7.99 -12.31 22.31
CA LYS A 180 7.54 -12.21 23.71
C LYS A 180 6.40 -11.20 23.83
N ASN A 181 5.51 -11.41 24.78
CA ASN A 181 4.45 -10.45 25.11
C ASN A 181 5.05 -9.24 25.86
N ILE A 182 4.50 -8.04 25.62
CA ILE A 182 4.95 -6.79 26.28
C ILE A 182 4.35 -6.67 27.68
#